data_AF-A0A5C8NLJ0-F1
#
_entry.id   AF-A0A5C8NLJ0-F1
#
_cell.length_a   1.000
_cell.length_b   1.000
_cell.length_c   1.000
_cell.angle_alpha   90.00
_cell.angle_beta   90.00
_cell.angle_gamma   90.00
#
_symmetry.space_group_name_H-M   'P 1'
#
loop_
_entity.id
_entity.type
_entity.pdbx_description
1 polymer ?
#
loop_
_entity_poly.entity_id
_entity_poly.type
_entity_poly.pdbx_seq_one_letter_code
_entity_poly.pdbx_strand_id
1 'polypeptide(L)'
;MRARIVLGTALTGAVLAMVAGVIGGLVAADQLSVDGGVGVRAFLVVAALAVTAVFWWLRMEPGDKPEALFAGLMGAWLLAINTWNGHGFVAQVFTDSYGLAAVIDLVLWAAISYGLVAVLVRTSTPARS
;
A
#
# COMPACT_ATOMS: atom_id res chain seq x y z
N MET A 1 -0.78 14.29 -16.74
CA MET A 1 -0.70 13.52 -15.47
C MET A 1 -0.91 14.52 -14.33
N ARG A 2 -2.00 14.42 -13.57
CA ARG A 2 -2.25 15.37 -12.47
C ARG A 2 -1.37 15.03 -11.27
N ALA A 3 -0.41 15.91 -10.97
CA ALA A 3 0.46 15.78 -9.80
C ALA A 3 -0.33 15.58 -8.49
N ARG A 4 -1.53 16.17 -8.41
CA ARG A 4 -2.45 16.00 -7.27
C ARG A 4 -2.87 14.55 -7.04
N ILE A 5 -3.09 13.74 -8.09
CA ILE A 5 -3.45 12.32 -7.94
C ILE A 5 -2.24 11.57 -7.36
N VAL A 6 -1.07 11.72 -7.98
CA VAL A 6 0.16 11.05 -7.53
C VAL A 6 0.49 11.38 -6.07
N LEU A 7 0.57 12.68 -5.74
CA LEU A 7 0.92 13.15 -4.40
C LEU A 7 -0.17 12.79 -3.38
N GLY A 8 -1.44 12.97 -3.77
CA GLY A 8 -2.57 12.65 -2.92
C GLY A 8 -2.62 11.17 -2.56
N THR A 9 -2.50 10.29 -3.56
CA THR A 9 -2.43 8.84 -3.38
C THR A 9 -1.23 8.45 -2.53
N ALA A 10 -0.05 9.01 -2.78
CA ALA A 10 1.16 8.72 -2.01
C ALA A 10 0.99 9.10 -0.53
N LEU A 11 0.51 10.30 -0.23
CA LEU A 11 0.32 10.77 1.13
C LEU A 11 -0.77 9.99 1.87
N THR A 12 -1.93 9.77 1.24
CA THR A 12 -3.02 9.00 1.86
C THR A 12 -2.58 7.56 2.15
N GLY A 13 -1.94 6.90 1.17
CA GLY A 13 -1.46 5.53 1.32
C GLY A 13 -0.40 5.42 2.41
N ALA A 14 0.55 6.36 2.47
CA ALA A 14 1.60 6.36 3.47
C ALA A 14 1.04 6.49 4.89
N VAL A 15 0.11 7.44 5.11
CA VAL A 15 -0.52 7.65 6.42
C VAL A 15 -1.28 6.40 6.87
N LEU A 16 -2.10 5.81 5.99
CA LEU A 16 -2.86 4.61 6.34
C LEU A 16 -1.96 3.39 6.59
N ALA A 17 -0.88 3.22 5.82
CA ALA A 17 0.10 2.17 6.05
C ALA A 17 0.90 2.38 7.34
N MET A 18 1.16 3.63 7.73
CA MET A 18 1.77 3.92 9.03
C MET A 18 0.85 3.52 10.18
N VAL A 19 -0.45 3.83 10.08
CA VAL A 19 -1.46 3.40 11.05
C VAL A 19 -1.53 1.87 11.13
N ALA A 20 -1.51 1.18 9.99
CA ALA A 20 -1.45 -0.29 9.94
C ALA A 20 -0.22 -0.85 10.66
N GLY A 21 0.94 -0.21 10.50
CA GLY A 21 2.17 -0.58 11.20
C GLY A 21 2.08 -0.41 12.70
N VAL A 22 1.52 0.71 13.18
CA VAL A 22 1.30 0.95 14.61
C VAL A 22 0.36 -0.11 15.21
N ILE A 23 -0.77 -0.38 14.56
CA ILE A 23 -1.73 -1.39 15.02
C ILE A 23 -1.09 -2.78 15.07
N GLY A 24 -0.35 -3.17 14.03
CA GLY A 24 0.37 -4.45 14.03
C GLY A 24 1.40 -4.56 15.14
N GLY A 25 2.12 -3.46 15.43
CA GLY A 25 3.05 -3.40 16.57
C GLY A 25 2.36 -3.57 17.92
N LEU A 26 1.20 -2.93 18.11
CA LEU A 26 0.40 -3.06 19.33
C LEU A 26 -0.12 -4.50 19.51
N VAL A 27 -0.60 -5.13 18.44
CA VAL A 27 -1.05 -6.53 18.48
C VAL A 27 0.11 -7.47 18.80
N ALA A 28 1.30 -7.25 18.22
CA ALA A 28 2.47 -8.06 18.54
C ALA A 28 2.85 -7.97 20.02
N ALA A 29 2.77 -6.77 20.60
CA ALA A 29 3.05 -6.54 22.01
C ALA A 29 2.01 -7.19 22.93
N ASP A 30 0.72 -7.05 22.60
CA ASP A 30 -0.39 -7.56 23.41
C ASP A 30 -0.50 -9.09 23.39
N GLN A 31 -0.23 -9.71 22.23
CA GLN A 31 -0.31 -11.17 22.06
C GLN A 31 1.00 -11.91 22.36
N LEU A 32 2.08 -11.19 22.70
CA LEU A 32 3.45 -11.73 22.77
C LEU A 32 3.82 -12.56 21.53
N SER A 33 3.28 -12.19 20.36
CA SER A 33 3.37 -12.96 19.13
C SER A 33 3.68 -12.03 17.96
N VAL A 34 4.88 -12.19 17.42
CA VAL A 34 5.33 -11.45 16.23
C VAL A 34 4.43 -11.79 15.04
N ASP A 35 4.06 -13.06 14.88
CA ASP A 35 3.24 -13.54 13.75
C ASP A 35 1.83 -12.94 13.76
N GLY A 36 1.21 -12.80 14.95
CA GLY A 36 -0.10 -12.18 15.10
C GLY A 36 -0.09 -10.72 14.66
N GLY A 37 0.91 -9.95 15.11
CA GLY A 37 1.07 -8.55 14.70
C GLY A 37 1.41 -8.37 13.23
N VAL A 38 2.22 -9.27 12.66
CA VAL A 38 2.53 -9.29 11.22
C VAL A 38 1.28 -9.54 10.40
N GLY A 39 0.48 -10.54 10.76
CA GLY A 39 -0.75 -10.89 10.04
C GLY A 39 -1.73 -9.73 10.00
N VAL A 40 -1.96 -9.07 11.15
CA VAL A 40 -2.82 -7.89 11.24
C VAL A 40 -2.27 -6.74 10.40
N ARG A 41 -0.97 -6.46 10.48
CA ARG A 41 -0.34 -5.40 9.68
C ARG A 41 -0.49 -5.66 8.18
N ALA A 42 -0.16 -6.86 7.71
CA ALA A 42 -0.23 -7.22 6.30
C ALA A 42 -1.66 -7.02 5.76
N PHE A 43 -2.67 -7.52 6.50
CA PHE A 43 -4.08 -7.30 6.15
C PHE A 43 -4.44 -5.81 6.07
N LEU A 44 -4.06 -5.02 7.09
CA LEU A 44 -4.36 -3.60 7.15
C LEU A 44 -3.64 -2.78 6.07
N VAL A 45 -2.43 -3.17 5.66
CA VAL A 45 -1.72 -2.52 4.55
C VAL A 45 -2.42 -2.81 3.23
N VAL A 46 -2.87 -4.04 2.97
CA VAL A 46 -3.68 -4.35 1.78
C VAL A 46 -4.96 -3.50 1.77
N ALA A 47 -5.66 -3.42 2.91
CA ALA A 47 -6.87 -2.63 3.04
C ALA A 47 -6.60 -1.13 2.83
N ALA A 48 -5.51 -0.61 3.40
CA ALA A 48 -5.07 0.77 3.21
C ALA A 48 -4.80 1.10 1.74
N LEU A 49 -4.10 0.21 1.02
CA LEU A 49 -3.83 0.37 -0.41
C LEU A 49 -5.11 0.30 -1.23
N ALA A 50 -6.02 -0.63 -0.93
CA ALA A 50 -7.29 -0.75 -1.62
C ALA A 50 -8.17 0.49 -1.42
N VAL A 51 -8.33 0.95 -0.17
CA VAL A 51 -9.10 2.16 0.16
C VAL A 51 -8.49 3.38 -0.54
N THR A 52 -7.16 3.52 -0.48
CA THR A 52 -6.45 4.62 -1.15
C THR A 52 -6.66 4.58 -2.66
N ALA A 53 -6.50 3.41 -3.28
CA ALA A 53 -6.67 3.21 -4.71
C ALA A 53 -8.08 3.59 -5.17
N VAL A 54 -9.12 3.06 -4.50
CA VAL A 54 -10.53 3.34 -4.82
C VAL A 54 -10.85 4.83 -4.61
N PHE A 55 -10.44 5.40 -3.47
CA PHE A 55 -10.72 6.80 -3.14
C PHE A 55 -10.16 7.76 -4.19
N TRP A 56 -8.94 7.53 -4.66
CA TRP A 56 -8.29 8.37 -5.66
C TRP A 56 -8.75 8.04 -7.08
N TRP A 57 -9.06 6.77 -7.39
CA TRP A 57 -9.68 6.38 -8.65
C TRP A 57 -10.99 7.12 -8.92
N LEU A 58 -11.87 7.21 -7.91
CA LEU A 58 -13.14 7.95 -8.00
C LEU A 58 -12.97 9.47 -8.21
N ARG A 59 -11.75 10.00 -8.04
CA ARG A 59 -11.41 11.41 -8.25
C ARG A 59 -10.62 11.66 -9.54
N MET A 60 -10.32 10.61 -10.30
CA MET A 60 -9.66 10.73 -11.58
C MET A 60 -10.65 11.22 -12.65
N GLU A 61 -10.19 12.11 -13.52
CA GLU A 61 -10.95 12.55 -14.68
C GLU A 61 -10.77 11.58 -15.88
N PRO A 62 -11.65 11.62 -16.90
CA PRO A 62 -11.56 10.73 -18.06
C PRO A 62 -10.22 10.78 -18.83
N GLY A 63 -9.45 11.86 -18.69
CA GLY A 63 -8.11 11.99 -19.30
C GLY A 63 -6.95 11.60 -18.38
N ASP A 64 -7.22 11.22 -17.12
CA ASP A 64 -6.18 10.81 -16.19
C ASP A 64 -5.73 9.37 -16.44
N LYS A 65 -4.42 9.16 -16.35
CA LYS A 65 -3.77 7.89 -16.63
C LYS A 65 -3.72 7.00 -15.37
N PRO A 66 -4.11 5.71 -15.42
CA PRO A 66 -4.01 4.77 -14.29
C PRO A 66 -2.59 4.67 -13.69
N GLU A 67 -1.57 4.92 -14.49
CA GLU A 67 -0.17 4.97 -14.09
C GLU A 67 0.10 6.03 -13.00
N ALA A 68 -0.71 7.10 -12.94
CA ALA A 68 -0.61 8.10 -11.87
C ALA A 68 -1.04 7.52 -10.52
N LEU A 69 -2.07 6.69 -10.52
CA LEU A 69 -2.55 6.01 -9.32
C LEU A 69 -1.51 4.97 -8.86
N PHE A 70 -0.98 4.17 -9.78
CA PHE A 70 0.09 3.23 -9.48
C PHE A 70 1.34 3.94 -8.93
N ALA A 71 1.81 5.00 -9.59
CA ALA A 71 2.95 5.78 -9.12
C ALA A 71 2.72 6.37 -7.73
N GLY A 72 1.50 6.83 -7.43
CA GLY A 72 1.13 7.28 -6.10
C GLY A 72 1.17 6.17 -5.04
N LEU A 73 0.64 4.98 -5.35
CA LEU A 73 0.70 3.82 -4.45
C LEU A 73 2.13 3.36 -4.19
N MET A 74 3.01 3.43 -5.21
CA MET A 74 4.44 3.19 -5.03
C MET A 74 5.11 4.29 -4.20
N GLY A 75 4.72 5.55 -4.39
CA GLY A 75 5.15 6.67 -3.56
C GLY A 75 4.77 6.49 -2.08
N ALA A 76 3.62 5.86 -1.80
CA ALA A 76 3.23 5.55 -0.43
C ALA A 76 4.22 4.60 0.27
N TRP A 77 4.77 3.61 -0.45
CA TRP A 77 5.80 2.72 0.10
C TRP A 77 7.06 3.49 0.51
N LEU A 78 7.51 4.43 -0.34
CA LEU A 78 8.69 5.26 -0.08
C LEU A 78 8.52 6.15 1.15
N LEU A 79 7.31 6.67 1.36
CA LEU A 79 7.00 7.60 2.44
C LEU A 79 6.64 6.91 3.76
N ALA A 80 6.22 5.66 3.74
CA ALA A 80 5.90 4.90 4.93
C ALA A 80 7.19 4.46 5.65
N ILE A 81 7.61 5.16 6.69
CA ILE A 81 8.89 4.92 7.42
C ILE A 81 9.07 3.44 7.81
N ASN A 82 7.99 2.76 8.15
CA ASN A 82 7.98 1.37 8.59
C ASN A 82 8.52 0.38 7.52
N THR A 83 8.42 0.73 6.24
CA THR A 83 8.83 -0.13 5.12
C THR A 83 10.35 -0.28 5.03
N TRP A 84 11.09 0.78 5.36
CA TRP A 84 12.56 0.80 5.31
C TRP A 84 13.21 -0.06 6.40
N ASN A 85 12.49 -0.30 7.49
CA ASN A 85 12.95 -1.19 8.54
C ASN A 85 12.62 -2.67 8.26
N GLY A 86 11.97 -3.01 7.14
CA GLY A 86 11.50 -4.38 6.86
C GLY A 86 10.25 -4.79 7.65
N HIS A 87 9.57 -3.80 8.27
CA HIS A 87 8.30 -3.95 8.98
C HIS A 87 7.15 -3.34 8.14
N GLY A 88 7.33 -3.23 6.82
CA GLY A 88 6.38 -2.60 5.93
C GLY A 88 5.16 -3.47 5.65
N PHE A 89 5.39 -4.78 5.58
CA PHE A 89 4.37 -5.75 5.25
C PHE A 89 4.58 -7.04 6.05
N VAL A 90 5.17 -8.08 5.46
CA VAL A 90 5.27 -9.43 6.02
C VAL A 90 6.72 -9.92 6.10
N ALA A 91 7.66 -9.27 5.41
CA ALA A 91 8.96 -9.86 5.10
C ALA A 91 9.82 -10.24 6.31
N GLN A 92 9.63 -9.59 7.47
CA GLN A 92 10.30 -9.92 8.72
C GLN A 92 10.10 -11.39 9.20
N VAL A 93 9.12 -12.14 8.66
CA VAL A 93 8.94 -13.57 8.99
C VAL A 93 9.79 -14.50 8.12
N PHE A 94 10.36 -13.98 7.03
CA PHE A 94 11.15 -14.77 6.06
C PHE A 94 12.64 -14.50 6.15
N THR A 95 13.05 -13.39 6.78
CA THR A 95 14.45 -12.98 6.88
C THR A 95 14.68 -12.02 8.04
N ASP A 96 15.86 -12.12 8.66
CA ASP A 96 16.34 -11.19 9.69
C ASP A 96 17.08 -9.97 9.09
N SER A 97 17.34 -9.98 7.78
CA SER A 97 18.00 -8.87 7.10
C SER A 97 17.00 -7.76 6.77
N TYR A 98 17.12 -6.60 7.42
CA TYR A 98 16.27 -5.43 7.18
C TYR A 98 16.22 -5.01 5.70
N GLY A 99 17.38 -5.01 5.02
CA GLY A 99 17.45 -4.65 3.61
C GLY A 99 16.74 -5.65 2.70
N LEU A 100 16.93 -6.96 2.94
CA LEU A 100 16.26 -8.00 2.16
C LEU A 100 14.74 -8.02 2.45
N ALA A 101 14.35 -7.78 3.70
CA ALA A 101 12.96 -7.65 4.10
C ALA A 101 12.28 -6.47 3.39
N ALA A 102 12.93 -5.30 3.34
CA ALA A 102 12.41 -4.14 2.63
C ALA A 102 12.22 -4.42 1.12
N VAL A 103 13.13 -5.17 0.49
CA VAL A 103 13.01 -5.56 -0.93
C VAL A 103 11.82 -6.52 -1.15
N ILE A 104 11.65 -7.52 -0.28
CA ILE A 104 10.48 -8.42 -0.36
C ILE A 104 9.18 -7.63 -0.18
N ASP A 105 9.12 -6.77 0.84
CA ASP A 105 7.95 -5.92 1.09
C ASP A 105 7.66 -4.99 -0.10
N LEU A 106 8.69 -4.43 -0.75
CA LEU A 106 8.54 -3.63 -1.98
C LEU A 106 7.90 -4.44 -3.11
N VAL A 107 8.36 -5.67 -3.34
CA VAL A 107 7.82 -6.54 -4.41
C VAL A 107 6.35 -6.86 -4.13
N LEU A 108 6.00 -7.23 -2.89
CA LEU A 108 4.63 -7.52 -2.49
C LEU A 108 3.73 -6.28 -2.63
N TRP A 109 4.21 -5.12 -2.16
CA TRP A 109 3.50 -3.85 -2.28
C TRP A 109 3.24 -3.48 -3.73
N ALA A 110 4.24 -3.63 -4.60
CA ALA A 110 4.12 -3.37 -6.04
C ALA A 110 3.11 -4.33 -6.69
N ALA A 111 3.16 -5.62 -6.36
CA ALA A 111 2.23 -6.62 -6.89
C ALA A 111 0.78 -6.31 -6.50
N ILE A 112 0.54 -5.96 -5.24
CA ILE A 112 -0.80 -5.57 -4.74
C ILE A 112 -1.26 -4.29 -5.41
N SER A 113 -0.40 -3.27 -5.47
CA SER A 113 -0.74 -1.99 -6.10
C SER A 113 -1.08 -2.15 -7.57
N TYR A 114 -0.30 -2.94 -8.31
CA TYR A 114 -0.57 -3.26 -9.70
C TYR A 114 -1.89 -4.03 -9.85
N GLY A 115 -2.11 -5.06 -9.02
CA GLY A 115 -3.35 -5.85 -9.04
C GLY A 115 -4.59 -4.99 -8.79
N LEU A 116 -4.54 -4.10 -7.80
CA LEU A 116 -5.63 -3.16 -7.49
C LEU A 116 -5.93 -2.24 -8.68
N VAL A 117 -4.90 -1.62 -9.25
CA VAL A 117 -5.08 -0.73 -10.42
C VAL A 117 -5.61 -1.51 -11.62
N ALA A 118 -5.10 -2.71 -11.89
CA ALA A 118 -5.57 -3.56 -12.98
C ALA A 118 -7.04 -3.97 -12.81
N VAL A 119 -7.47 -4.29 -11.58
CA VAL A 119 -8.87 -4.57 -11.26
C VAL A 119 -9.73 -3.35 -11.52
N LEU A 120 -9.34 -2.18 -11.00
CA LEU A 120 -10.10 -0.93 -11.18
C LEU A 120 -10.25 -0.55 -12.65
N VAL A 121 -9.19 -0.67 -13.43
CA VAL A 121 -9.22 -0.43 -14.89
C VAL A 121 -10.17 -1.40 -15.58
N ARG A 122 -10.15 -2.70 -15.24
CA ARG A 122 -11.02 -3.71 -15.86
C ARG A 122 -12.49 -3.54 -15.50
N THR A 123 -12.80 -3.15 -14.27
CA THR A 123 -14.19 -2.95 -13.81
C THR A 123 -14.79 -1.64 -14.30
N SER A 124 -13.96 -0.72 -14.76
CA SER A 124 -14.39 0.57 -15.30
C SER A 124 -14.66 0.46 -16.81
N THR A 125 -15.73 -0.24 -17.17
CA THR A 125 -16.31 -0.19 -18.53
C THR A 125 -16.62 1.28 -18.88
N PRO A 126 -16.39 1.77 -20.12
CA PRO A 126 -16.63 3.17 -20.49
C PRO A 126 -18.10 3.54 -20.32
N ALA A 127 -18.44 4.10 -19.17
CA ALA A 127 -19.71 4.76 -18.95
C ALA A 127 -19.62 6.14 -19.62
N ARG A 128 -20.30 6.27 -20.77
CA ARG A 128 -20.55 7.47 -21.61
C ARG A 128 -19.83 7.45 -22.96
N SER A 129 -20.49 6.81 -23.92
CA SER A 129 -20.62 7.35 -25.29
C SER A 129 -21.84 8.25 -25.34
#